data_AF-A0AA36D454-F1
#
_entry.id   AF-A0AA36D454-F1
#
_cell.length_a   1.000
_cell.length_b   1.000
_cell.length_c   1.000
_cell.angle_alpha   90.00
_cell.angle_beta   90.00
_cell.angle_gamma   90.00
#
_symmetry.space_group_name_H-M   'P 1'
#
loop_
_entity.id
_entity.type
_entity.pdbx_description
1 polymer ?
#
loop_
_entity_poly.entity_id
_entity_poly.type
_entity_poly.pdbx_seq_one_letter_code
_entity_poly.pdbx_strand_id
1 'polypeptide(L)'
;MPYFIGVDVGSASVRAGLFDENGAKFGQTSKEVTIFRPKPEHAEQSSNEIWHAVCSTITELLNNAKEVPRAEILGIGFDATCSLVILGENGAPLPATMDGPAHRNIIMWMDHRAKAQADLINSGNHDVLKYVGGRLSLEMQIPKLLWLRENNPATYRNAGYFMDLPDFLTYRATGRDIRSICSATCKWTYLAEENRWDPEFFGALDWHFLAKDFHVLPYHHGNRSPRANSSLKGALHGSTLENNVPQLAVQYLATCQAIALGHRHIIDTLNSAGYRIREIVVSGGLARNELYLQMIANATRCRVLLCREPDAMLLGGAIMATRQMTAISRAIDPAPHLAEYYARKFAVFLELRDDQLKYERIMRGSGI
;
A
#
# COMPACT_ATOMS: atom_id res chain seq x y z
N MET A 1 -12.34 -12.62 44.23
CA MET A 1 -11.35 -13.34 43.39
C MET A 1 -11.30 -12.65 42.04
N PRO A 2 -10.16 -12.60 41.33
CA PRO A 2 -10.13 -11.93 40.03
C PRO A 2 -10.94 -12.69 38.97
N TYR A 3 -11.65 -11.95 38.13
CA TYR A 3 -12.44 -12.45 37.00
C TYR A 3 -11.96 -11.87 35.67
N PHE A 4 -12.21 -12.61 34.59
CA PHE A 4 -11.77 -12.29 33.24
C PHE A 4 -12.89 -12.54 32.23
N ILE A 5 -12.97 -11.69 31.21
CA ILE A 5 -13.92 -11.83 30.11
C ILE A 5 -13.18 -12.32 28.86
N GLY A 6 -13.68 -13.39 28.25
CA GLY A 6 -13.30 -13.78 26.89
C GLY A 6 -14.40 -13.42 25.90
N VAL A 7 -14.04 -12.82 24.77
CA VAL A 7 -14.95 -12.48 23.68
C VAL A 7 -14.50 -13.17 22.41
N ASP A 8 -15.39 -13.95 21.80
CA ASP A 8 -15.16 -14.73 20.59
C ASP A 8 -16.15 -14.29 19.50
N VAL A 9 -15.62 -13.67 18.45
CA VAL A 9 -16.39 -13.25 17.27
C VAL A 9 -16.24 -14.27 16.15
N GLY A 10 -17.15 -15.23 16.13
CA GLY A 10 -17.28 -16.23 15.08
C GLY A 10 -17.92 -15.70 13.80
N SER A 11 -18.14 -16.59 12.84
CA SER A 11 -18.70 -16.21 11.52
C SER A 11 -20.10 -15.60 11.60
N ALA A 12 -20.96 -16.10 12.48
CA ALA A 12 -22.37 -15.74 12.54
C ALA A 12 -22.83 -15.26 13.93
N SER A 13 -21.95 -15.26 14.93
CA SER A 13 -22.29 -14.82 16.27
C SER A 13 -21.09 -14.31 17.06
N VAL A 14 -21.39 -13.43 18.01
CA VAL A 14 -20.48 -12.96 19.05
C VAL A 14 -20.85 -13.68 20.35
N ARG A 15 -19.86 -14.30 21.00
CA ARG A 15 -19.98 -14.92 22.31
C ARG A 15 -19.13 -14.18 23.32
N ALA A 16 -19.62 -14.08 24.56
CA ALA A 16 -18.81 -13.63 25.69
C ALA A 16 -18.92 -14.64 26.84
N GLY A 17 -17.81 -14.92 27.51
CA GLY A 17 -17.76 -15.77 28.70
C GLY A 17 -17.05 -15.09 29.86
N LEU A 18 -17.51 -15.35 31.07
CA LEU A 18 -16.93 -14.86 32.32
C LEU A 18 -16.27 -16.01 33.07
N PHE A 19 -15.00 -15.84 33.45
CA PHE A 19 -14.19 -16.88 34.09
C PHE A 19 -13.46 -16.33 35.31
N ASP A 20 -13.15 -17.17 36.29
CA ASP A 20 -12.19 -16.86 37.35
C ASP A 20 -10.73 -17.19 36.95
N GLU A 21 -9.77 -16.92 37.83
CA GLU A 21 -8.35 -17.24 37.63
C GLU A 21 -8.03 -18.74 37.50
N ASN A 22 -8.93 -19.61 37.94
CA ASN A 22 -8.78 -21.07 37.81
C ASN A 22 -9.44 -21.60 36.52
N GLY A 23 -10.05 -20.72 35.72
CA GLY A 23 -10.74 -21.09 34.48
C GLY A 23 -12.17 -21.61 34.70
N ALA A 24 -12.75 -21.48 35.89
CA ALA A 24 -14.14 -21.84 36.13
C ALA A 24 -15.08 -20.82 35.46
N LYS A 25 -16.08 -21.31 34.73
CA LYS A 25 -17.03 -20.46 33.96
C LYS A 25 -18.22 -20.04 34.83
N PHE A 26 -18.44 -18.74 34.95
CA PHE A 26 -19.54 -18.13 35.72
C PHE A 26 -20.72 -17.70 34.84
N GLY A 27 -20.49 -17.54 33.54
CA GLY A 27 -21.57 -17.20 32.62
C GLY A 27 -21.12 -17.22 31.18
N GLN A 28 -22.10 -17.28 30.28
CA GLN A 28 -21.90 -17.14 28.85
C GLN A 28 -23.15 -16.56 28.20
N THR A 29 -22.97 -15.68 27.23
CA THR A 29 -24.03 -15.14 26.39
C THR A 29 -23.59 -15.16 24.93
N SER A 30 -24.56 -15.04 24.01
CA SER A 30 -24.29 -15.04 22.58
C SER A 30 -25.31 -14.18 21.85
N LYS A 31 -24.88 -13.49 20.79
CA LYS A 31 -25.75 -12.77 19.85
C LYS A 31 -25.34 -13.03 18.42
N GLU A 32 -26.33 -13.18 17.55
CA GLU A 32 -26.10 -13.34 16.12
C GLU A 32 -25.62 -12.02 15.49
N VAL A 33 -24.85 -12.14 14.40
CA VAL A 33 -24.43 -11.01 13.57
C VAL A 33 -24.72 -11.32 12.10
N THR A 34 -25.10 -10.30 11.36
CA THR A 34 -25.53 -10.44 9.97
C THR A 34 -24.37 -10.80 9.05
N ILE A 35 -24.60 -11.76 8.15
CA ILE A 35 -23.72 -12.06 7.01
C ILE A 35 -24.41 -11.59 5.73
N PHE A 36 -23.77 -10.68 5.00
CA PHE A 36 -24.25 -10.21 3.70
C PHE A 36 -23.57 -10.98 2.57
N ARG A 37 -24.33 -11.42 1.57
CA ARG A 37 -23.82 -12.12 0.38
C ARG A 37 -24.23 -11.37 -0.88
N PRO A 38 -23.52 -10.29 -1.27
CA PRO A 38 -23.95 -9.44 -2.38
C PRO A 38 -23.84 -10.14 -3.74
N LYS A 39 -22.93 -11.12 -3.87
CA LYS A 39 -22.64 -11.88 -5.09
C LYS A 39 -22.17 -13.30 -4.72
N PRO A 40 -22.16 -14.27 -5.65
CA PRO A 40 -21.46 -15.54 -5.47
C PRO A 40 -20.01 -15.29 -5.03
N GLU A 41 -19.48 -16.15 -4.16
CA GLU A 41 -18.13 -16.03 -3.57
C GLU A 41 -17.87 -14.78 -2.71
N HIS A 42 -18.84 -13.87 -2.55
CA HIS A 42 -18.71 -12.69 -1.70
C HIS A 42 -19.45 -12.88 -0.36
N ALA A 43 -18.76 -12.63 0.74
CA ALA A 43 -19.28 -12.66 2.10
C ALA A 43 -18.77 -11.44 2.89
N GLU A 44 -19.70 -10.65 3.43
CA GLU A 44 -19.42 -9.38 4.09
C GLU A 44 -20.11 -9.27 5.45
N GLN A 45 -19.57 -8.44 6.33
CA GLN A 45 -20.16 -8.09 7.63
C GLN A 45 -20.05 -6.58 7.91
N SER A 46 -20.67 -6.16 9.00
CA SER A 46 -20.58 -4.79 9.51
C SER A 46 -19.76 -4.74 10.80
N SER A 47 -18.67 -3.99 10.77
CA SER A 47 -17.82 -3.79 11.96
C SER A 47 -18.57 -3.07 13.10
N ASN A 48 -19.46 -2.14 12.75
CA ASN A 48 -20.31 -1.46 13.72
C ASN A 48 -21.31 -2.42 14.34
N GLU A 49 -21.96 -3.27 13.55
CA GLU A 49 -22.90 -4.27 14.08
C GLU A 49 -22.20 -5.25 15.01
N ILE A 50 -21.04 -5.79 14.60
CA ILE A 50 -20.22 -6.68 15.44
C ILE A 50 -19.85 -5.99 16.76
N TRP A 51 -19.39 -4.74 16.73
CA TRP A 51 -19.04 -4.03 17.96
C TRP A 51 -20.25 -3.80 18.88
N HIS A 52 -21.42 -3.46 18.33
CA HIS A 52 -22.65 -3.36 19.12
C HIS A 52 -23.04 -4.71 19.73
N ALA A 53 -22.91 -5.80 18.96
CA ALA A 53 -23.15 -7.15 19.44
C ALA A 53 -22.19 -7.52 20.57
N VAL A 54 -20.88 -7.24 20.45
CA VAL A 54 -19.88 -7.43 21.52
C VAL A 54 -20.30 -6.71 22.80
N CYS A 55 -20.56 -5.40 22.74
CA CYS A 55 -20.96 -4.62 23.90
C CYS A 55 -22.25 -5.15 24.53
N SER A 56 -23.23 -5.49 23.71
CA SER A 56 -24.52 -6.00 24.18
C SER A 56 -24.40 -7.38 24.81
N THR A 57 -23.61 -8.28 24.24
CA THR A 57 -23.37 -9.64 24.75
C THR A 57 -22.66 -9.59 26.10
N ILE A 58 -21.62 -8.74 26.25
CA ILE A 58 -20.95 -8.51 27.54
C ILE A 58 -21.91 -7.90 28.57
N THR A 59 -22.73 -6.92 28.17
CA THR A 59 -23.69 -6.29 29.09
C THR A 59 -24.70 -7.32 29.62
N GLU A 60 -25.20 -8.18 28.74
CA GLU A 60 -26.11 -9.26 29.11
C GLU A 60 -25.43 -10.29 30.03
N LEU A 61 -24.18 -10.66 29.73
CA LEU A 61 -23.37 -11.56 30.56
C LEU A 61 -23.25 -11.05 31.99
N LEU A 62 -22.90 -9.77 32.15
CA LEU A 62 -22.73 -9.15 33.46
C LEU A 62 -24.06 -8.92 34.20
N ASN A 63 -25.16 -8.77 33.47
CA ASN A 63 -26.49 -8.70 34.07
C ASN A 63 -26.99 -10.07 34.55
N ASN A 64 -26.51 -11.16 33.94
CA ASN A 64 -26.83 -12.52 34.34
C ASN A 64 -25.97 -13.01 35.51
N ALA A 65 -24.71 -12.57 35.59
CA ALA A 65 -23.77 -12.90 36.67
C ALA A 65 -23.74 -11.80 37.77
N LYS A 66 -24.89 -11.50 38.38
CA LYS A 66 -25.04 -10.39 39.34
C LYS A 66 -24.22 -10.58 40.64
N GLU A 67 -23.89 -11.82 40.94
CA GLU A 67 -23.06 -12.23 42.07
C GLU A 67 -21.59 -11.84 41.92
N VAL A 68 -21.13 -11.58 40.69
CA VAL A 68 -19.75 -11.18 40.42
C VAL A 68 -19.60 -9.65 40.51
N PRO A 69 -18.79 -9.12 41.45
CA PRO A 69 -18.56 -7.68 41.53
C PRO A 69 -17.79 -7.18 40.31
N ARG A 70 -18.30 -6.15 39.63
CA ARG A 70 -17.65 -5.57 38.42
C ARG A 70 -16.22 -5.10 38.68
N ALA A 71 -15.92 -4.64 39.90
CA ALA A 71 -14.58 -4.20 40.31
C ALA A 71 -13.55 -5.34 40.35
N GLU A 72 -14.00 -6.60 40.38
CA GLU A 72 -13.13 -7.78 40.38
C GLU A 72 -12.84 -8.30 38.97
N ILE A 73 -13.40 -7.67 37.92
CA ILE A 73 -13.11 -8.00 36.52
C ILE A 73 -11.83 -7.27 36.10
N LEU A 74 -10.72 -8.00 36.02
CA LEU A 74 -9.38 -7.42 35.85
C LEU A 74 -8.89 -7.44 34.40
N GLY A 75 -9.53 -8.18 33.51
CA GLY A 75 -9.07 -8.30 32.13
C GLY A 75 -10.15 -8.73 31.15
N ILE A 76 -9.93 -8.37 29.88
CA ILE A 76 -10.74 -8.79 28.74
C ILE A 76 -9.82 -9.23 27.59
N GLY A 77 -10.16 -10.35 26.97
CA GLY A 77 -9.50 -10.87 25.78
C GLY A 77 -10.48 -10.92 24.60
N PHE A 78 -9.96 -10.70 23.39
CA PHE A 78 -10.72 -10.77 22.15
C PHE A 78 -10.07 -11.76 21.18
N ASP A 79 -10.89 -12.65 20.64
CA ASP A 79 -10.58 -13.45 19.47
C ASP A 79 -11.68 -13.29 18.43
N ALA A 80 -11.34 -13.54 17.17
CA ALA A 80 -12.29 -13.45 16.07
C ALA A 80 -11.83 -14.27 14.87
N THR A 81 -12.75 -14.47 13.94
CA THR A 81 -12.38 -14.88 12.57
C THR A 81 -11.37 -13.91 11.95
N CYS A 82 -10.47 -14.41 11.09
CA CYS A 82 -9.51 -13.58 10.36
C CYS A 82 -10.17 -12.85 9.17
N SER A 83 -11.19 -12.04 9.47
CA SER A 83 -11.89 -11.20 8.50
C SER A 83 -11.20 -9.82 8.39
N LEU A 84 -11.26 -9.21 7.21
CA LEU A 84 -10.60 -7.91 6.92
C LEU A 84 -11.57 -6.76 7.18
N VAL A 85 -11.25 -5.89 8.13
CA VAL A 85 -11.99 -4.66 8.44
C VAL A 85 -11.36 -3.46 7.73
N ILE A 86 -12.19 -2.63 7.10
CA ILE A 86 -11.76 -1.46 6.32
C ILE A 86 -12.31 -0.18 6.95
N LEU A 87 -11.43 0.75 7.34
CA LEU A 87 -11.80 2.02 7.96
C LEU A 87 -11.07 3.19 7.28
N GLY A 88 -11.70 4.36 7.23
CA GLY A 88 -11.06 5.63 6.89
C GLY A 88 -10.17 6.14 8.02
N GLU A 89 -9.40 7.21 7.77
CA GLU A 89 -8.48 7.82 8.75
C GLU A 89 -9.17 8.25 10.05
N ASN A 90 -10.44 8.67 9.98
CA ASN A 90 -11.27 9.04 11.13
C ASN A 90 -11.94 7.83 11.82
N GLY A 91 -11.62 6.59 11.41
CA GLY A 91 -12.25 5.37 11.91
C GLY A 91 -13.64 5.09 11.34
N ALA A 92 -14.13 5.87 10.37
CA ALA A 92 -15.40 5.61 9.72
C ALA A 92 -15.34 4.35 8.83
N PRO A 93 -16.40 3.52 8.78
CA PRO A 93 -16.41 2.33 7.95
C PRO A 93 -16.43 2.70 6.46
N LEU A 94 -15.65 1.99 5.65
CA LEU A 94 -15.62 2.15 4.19
C LEU A 94 -16.08 0.86 3.48
N PRO A 95 -16.81 0.96 2.37
CA PRO A 95 -17.49 -0.20 1.79
C PRO A 95 -16.51 -1.23 1.21
N ALA A 96 -16.72 -2.51 1.53
CA ALA A 96 -15.92 -3.64 1.04
C ALA A 96 -16.12 -3.94 -0.46
N THR A 97 -17.25 -3.48 -1.03
CA THR A 97 -17.58 -3.63 -2.45
C THR A 97 -17.84 -2.26 -3.06
N MET A 98 -17.43 -2.06 -4.32
CA MET A 98 -17.68 -0.83 -5.07
C MET A 98 -19.17 -0.54 -5.13
N ASP A 99 -19.54 0.71 -4.87
CA ASP A 99 -20.93 1.19 -4.75
C ASP A 99 -21.77 0.47 -3.66
N GLY A 100 -21.11 -0.31 -2.79
CA GLY A 100 -21.73 -0.94 -1.63
C GLY A 100 -21.99 0.05 -0.51
N PRO A 101 -22.88 -0.28 0.44
CA PRO A 101 -23.16 0.60 1.56
C PRO A 101 -21.97 0.60 2.53
N ALA A 102 -21.59 1.79 3.03
CA ALA A 102 -20.40 1.98 3.86
C ALA A 102 -20.37 1.11 5.13
N HIS A 103 -21.53 0.75 5.70
CA HIS A 103 -21.59 -0.13 6.87
C HIS A 103 -21.15 -1.57 6.60
N ARG A 104 -21.11 -2.02 5.34
CA ARG A 104 -20.58 -3.35 4.95
C ARG A 104 -19.10 -3.22 4.66
N ASN A 105 -18.31 -3.05 5.72
CA ASN A 105 -16.89 -2.73 5.65
C ASN A 105 -15.97 -3.88 6.06
N ILE A 106 -16.51 -5.10 6.13
CA ILE A 106 -15.74 -6.31 6.41
C ILE A 106 -15.81 -7.23 5.21
N ILE A 107 -14.65 -7.68 4.73
CA ILE A 107 -14.53 -8.85 3.84
C ILE A 107 -14.31 -10.07 4.75
N MET A 108 -15.25 -11.00 4.79
CA MET A 108 -15.18 -12.15 5.70
C MET A 108 -14.01 -13.07 5.37
N TRP A 109 -13.55 -13.86 6.35
CA TRP A 109 -12.49 -14.87 6.16
C TRP A 109 -12.82 -15.82 4.99
N MET A 110 -14.04 -16.35 4.95
CA MET A 110 -14.55 -17.30 3.93
C MET A 110 -14.92 -16.66 2.58
N ASP A 111 -14.64 -15.37 2.38
CA ASP A 111 -14.88 -14.69 1.12
C ASP A 111 -13.83 -15.09 0.09
N HIS A 112 -14.29 -15.50 -1.10
CA HIS A 112 -13.45 -16.06 -2.15
C HIS A 112 -13.24 -15.13 -3.35
N ARG A 113 -13.64 -13.85 -3.24
CA ARG A 113 -13.54 -12.85 -4.34
C ARG A 113 -12.12 -12.65 -4.85
N ALA A 114 -11.12 -12.87 -4.01
CA ALA A 114 -9.71 -12.60 -4.29
C ALA A 114 -8.95 -13.78 -4.93
N LYS A 115 -9.66 -14.74 -5.53
CA LYS A 115 -9.04 -15.93 -6.14
C LYS A 115 -7.98 -15.57 -7.19
N ALA A 116 -8.28 -14.65 -8.10
CA ALA A 116 -7.35 -14.25 -9.16
C ALA A 116 -6.07 -13.62 -8.60
N GLN A 117 -6.20 -12.80 -7.54
CA GLN A 117 -5.09 -12.13 -6.87
C GLN A 117 -4.22 -13.12 -6.09
N ALA A 118 -4.83 -14.11 -5.45
CA ALA A 118 -4.08 -15.19 -4.82
C ALA A 118 -3.32 -16.02 -5.85
N ASP A 119 -3.93 -16.36 -6.99
CA ASP A 119 -3.26 -17.09 -8.07
C ASP A 119 -2.08 -16.29 -8.65
N LEU A 120 -2.24 -14.96 -8.81
CA LEU A 120 -1.16 -14.06 -9.23
C LEU A 120 -0.01 -13.98 -8.21
N ILE A 121 -0.31 -13.88 -6.91
CA ILE A 121 0.71 -13.90 -5.87
C ILE A 121 1.46 -15.23 -5.88
N ASN A 122 0.74 -16.34 -6.04
CA ASN A 122 1.31 -17.68 -6.01
C ASN A 122 2.10 -18.04 -7.27
N SER A 123 1.89 -17.36 -8.40
CA SER A 123 2.76 -17.50 -9.57
C SER A 123 4.09 -16.75 -9.41
N GLY A 124 4.16 -15.83 -8.44
CA GLY A 124 5.38 -15.18 -8.01
C GLY A 124 6.26 -16.09 -7.16
N ASN A 125 7.57 -16.06 -7.38
CA ASN A 125 8.54 -16.78 -6.56
C ASN A 125 8.91 -15.95 -5.31
N HIS A 126 7.94 -15.74 -4.41
CA HIS A 126 8.13 -14.91 -3.20
C HIS A 126 8.55 -15.75 -2.00
N ASP A 127 9.56 -15.28 -1.26
CA ASP A 127 10.11 -15.98 -0.11
C ASP A 127 9.10 -16.15 1.04
N VAL A 128 8.18 -15.19 1.22
CA VAL A 128 7.09 -15.28 2.22
C VAL A 128 6.19 -16.51 2.03
N LEU A 129 6.12 -17.08 0.82
CA LEU A 129 5.29 -18.27 0.56
C LEU A 129 5.78 -19.51 1.31
N LYS A 130 7.07 -19.56 1.69
CA LYS A 130 7.65 -20.67 2.47
C LYS A 130 6.94 -20.86 3.82
N TYR A 131 6.41 -19.79 4.40
CA TYR A 131 5.73 -19.80 5.70
C TYR A 131 4.24 -20.18 5.65
N VAL A 132 3.69 -20.31 4.44
CA VAL A 132 2.27 -20.71 4.21
C VAL A 132 2.16 -22.00 3.41
N GLY A 133 3.18 -22.87 3.48
CA GLY A 133 3.18 -24.15 2.78
C GLY A 133 3.36 -24.03 1.27
N GLY A 134 4.03 -22.96 0.81
CA GLY A 134 4.31 -22.70 -0.61
C GLY A 134 3.16 -22.06 -1.39
N ARG A 135 1.98 -21.89 -0.77
CA ARG A 135 0.81 -21.30 -1.44
C ARG A 135 -0.03 -20.47 -0.48
N LEU A 136 -0.16 -19.19 -0.80
CA LEU A 136 -0.99 -18.24 -0.09
C LEU A 136 -2.48 -18.47 -0.42
N SER A 137 -3.31 -18.58 0.62
CA SER A 137 -4.76 -18.77 0.46
C SER A 137 -5.44 -17.46 0.08
N LEU A 138 -6.42 -17.53 -0.81
CA LEU A 138 -7.30 -16.41 -1.18
C LEU A 138 -8.13 -15.86 0.01
N GLU A 139 -8.23 -16.61 1.10
CA GLU A 139 -8.86 -16.18 2.36
C GLU A 139 -7.95 -15.28 3.23
N MET A 140 -6.65 -15.21 2.92
CA MET A 140 -5.71 -14.32 3.62
C MET A 140 -5.85 -12.87 3.18
N GLN A 141 -5.26 -11.93 3.93
CA GLN A 141 -5.57 -10.52 3.75
C GLN A 141 -4.92 -9.89 2.52
N ILE A 142 -3.71 -10.31 2.14
CA ILE A 142 -2.99 -9.69 1.03
C ILE A 142 -3.73 -9.84 -0.32
N PRO A 143 -4.27 -11.01 -0.71
CA PRO A 143 -5.14 -11.13 -1.88
C PRO A 143 -6.37 -10.20 -1.81
N LYS A 144 -7.01 -10.09 -0.64
CA LYS A 144 -8.20 -9.23 -0.46
C LYS A 144 -7.85 -7.75 -0.62
N LEU A 145 -6.70 -7.32 -0.12
CA LEU A 145 -6.17 -5.96 -0.33
C LEU A 145 -5.85 -5.70 -1.80
N LEU A 146 -5.22 -6.65 -2.48
CA LEU A 146 -4.93 -6.54 -3.90
C LEU A 146 -6.22 -6.48 -4.72
N TRP A 147 -7.23 -7.28 -4.36
CA TRP A 147 -8.55 -7.24 -4.98
C TRP A 147 -9.22 -5.89 -4.77
N LEU A 148 -9.19 -5.33 -3.55
CA LEU A 148 -9.73 -4.01 -3.24
C LEU A 148 -9.05 -2.92 -4.06
N ARG A 149 -7.73 -2.97 -4.19
CA ARG A 149 -6.95 -2.02 -5.00
C ARG A 149 -7.43 -1.99 -6.46
N GLU A 150 -7.75 -3.15 -7.02
CA GLU A 150 -8.16 -3.31 -8.42
C GLU A 150 -9.66 -3.02 -8.64
N ASN A 151 -10.52 -3.50 -7.74
CA ASN A 151 -11.97 -3.54 -7.94
C ASN A 151 -12.74 -2.48 -7.13
N ASN A 152 -12.12 -1.87 -6.13
CA ASN A 152 -12.67 -0.77 -5.35
C ASN A 152 -11.57 0.26 -4.99
N PRO A 153 -10.93 0.87 -6.00
CA PRO A 153 -9.75 1.72 -5.82
C PRO A 153 -10.05 2.98 -5.00
N ALA A 154 -11.30 3.45 -4.99
CA ALA A 154 -11.72 4.58 -4.15
C ALA A 154 -11.64 4.24 -2.67
N THR A 155 -12.17 3.09 -2.26
CA THR A 155 -12.05 2.61 -0.87
C THR A 155 -10.61 2.34 -0.50
N TYR A 156 -9.84 1.68 -1.39
CA TYR A 156 -8.44 1.37 -1.13
C TYR A 156 -7.61 2.64 -0.87
N ARG A 157 -7.81 3.70 -1.67
CA ARG A 157 -7.08 4.99 -1.51
C ARG A 157 -7.52 5.78 -0.28
N ASN A 158 -8.79 5.71 0.11
CA ASN A 158 -9.34 6.50 1.21
C ASN A 158 -9.28 5.78 2.57
N ALA A 159 -8.84 4.52 2.59
CA ALA A 159 -8.67 3.77 3.83
C ALA A 159 -7.51 4.34 4.64
N GLY A 160 -7.77 4.63 5.90
CA GLY A 160 -6.73 4.92 6.90
C GLY A 160 -6.24 3.65 7.60
N TYR A 161 -7.12 2.64 7.71
CA TYR A 161 -6.79 1.38 8.36
C TYR A 161 -7.36 0.18 7.61
N PHE A 162 -6.50 -0.82 7.44
CA PHE A 162 -6.90 -2.20 7.17
C PHE A 162 -6.50 -3.02 8.39
N MET A 163 -7.47 -3.69 9.02
CA MET A 163 -7.25 -4.43 10.25
C MET A 163 -7.78 -5.85 10.12
N ASP A 164 -7.10 -6.81 10.72
CA ASP A 164 -7.71 -8.11 11.02
C ASP A 164 -8.81 -7.88 12.07
N LEU A 165 -9.91 -8.64 12.03
CA LEU A 165 -11.02 -8.44 12.96
C LEU A 165 -10.63 -8.52 14.45
N PRO A 166 -9.72 -9.42 14.90
CA PRO A 166 -9.22 -9.39 16.29
C PRO A 166 -8.53 -8.06 16.65
N ASP A 167 -7.72 -7.52 15.71
CA ASP A 167 -7.03 -6.24 15.90
C ASP A 167 -8.01 -5.06 15.92
N PHE A 168 -9.08 -5.12 15.11
CA PHE A 168 -10.16 -4.14 15.18
C PHE A 168 -10.83 -4.11 16.55
N LEU A 169 -11.11 -5.27 17.17
CA LEU A 169 -11.75 -5.34 18.48
C LEU A 169 -10.89 -4.69 19.57
N THR A 170 -9.59 -4.99 19.57
CA THR A 170 -8.65 -4.38 20.53
C THR A 170 -8.44 -2.89 20.25
N TYR A 171 -8.36 -2.47 18.98
CA TYR A 171 -8.33 -1.06 18.58
C TYR A 171 -9.58 -0.32 19.07
N ARG A 172 -10.79 -0.88 18.89
CA ARG A 172 -12.04 -0.28 19.36
C ARG A 172 -12.15 -0.22 20.88
N ALA A 173 -11.58 -1.19 21.59
CA ALA A 173 -11.58 -1.22 23.05
C ALA A 173 -10.58 -0.23 23.68
N THR A 174 -9.46 0.07 22.99
CA THR A 174 -8.32 0.77 23.60
C THR A 174 -7.94 2.08 22.92
N GLY A 175 -8.38 2.32 21.69
CA GLY A 175 -7.94 3.43 20.84
C GLY A 175 -6.48 3.31 20.36
N ARG A 176 -5.79 2.20 20.64
CA ARG A 176 -4.39 2.00 20.26
C ARG A 176 -4.27 1.20 18.98
N ASP A 177 -3.48 1.70 18.05
CA ASP A 177 -3.19 1.03 16.78
C ASP A 177 -2.04 0.03 16.92
N ILE A 178 -2.30 -1.08 17.62
CA ILE A 178 -1.33 -2.17 17.85
C ILE A 178 -1.88 -3.44 17.21
N ARG A 179 -1.03 -4.18 16.49
CA ARG A 179 -1.40 -5.41 15.78
C ARG A 179 -0.94 -6.65 16.53
N SER A 180 -1.77 -7.69 16.54
CA SER A 180 -1.41 -9.00 17.05
C SER A 180 -0.37 -9.68 16.14
N ILE A 181 0.67 -10.25 16.76
CA ILE A 181 1.65 -11.06 16.04
C ILE A 181 1.00 -12.28 15.38
N CYS A 182 -0.09 -12.81 15.97
CA CYS A 182 -0.83 -13.95 15.41
C CYS A 182 -1.47 -13.57 14.07
N SER A 183 -2.28 -12.51 14.05
CA SER A 183 -2.93 -12.05 12.81
C SER A 183 -1.89 -11.67 11.76
N ALA A 184 -0.93 -10.81 12.13
CA ALA A 184 0.10 -10.31 11.21
C ALA A 184 0.90 -11.45 10.54
N THR A 185 1.35 -12.42 11.33
CA THR A 185 2.18 -13.53 10.82
C THR A 185 1.34 -14.51 10.01
N CYS A 186 0.22 -14.96 10.55
CA CYS A 186 -0.55 -16.06 9.97
C CYS A 186 -1.33 -15.65 8.71
N LYS A 187 -1.72 -14.37 8.58
CA LYS A 187 -2.68 -13.92 7.55
C LYS A 187 -2.22 -12.72 6.72
N TRP A 188 -1.13 -12.06 7.11
CA TRP A 188 -0.63 -10.85 6.43
C TRP A 188 0.79 -10.98 5.88
N THR A 189 1.47 -12.12 6.05
CA THR A 189 2.87 -12.36 5.63
C THR A 189 3.95 -11.62 6.42
N TYR A 190 3.64 -11.21 7.66
CA TYR A 190 4.65 -10.64 8.55
C TYR A 190 5.71 -11.69 8.93
N LEU A 191 6.99 -11.31 8.91
CA LEU A 191 8.09 -12.16 9.31
C LEU A 191 8.39 -11.94 10.80
N ALA A 192 7.71 -12.71 11.66
CA ALA A 192 7.79 -12.55 13.12
C ALA A 192 9.21 -12.70 13.68
N GLU A 193 9.97 -13.68 13.19
CA GLU A 193 11.36 -13.91 13.61
C GLU A 193 12.28 -12.74 13.27
N GLU A 194 11.96 -12.02 12.19
CA GLU A 194 12.72 -10.86 11.72
C GLU A 194 12.11 -9.52 12.16
N ASN A 195 10.97 -9.56 12.87
CA ASN A 195 10.22 -8.40 13.34
C ASN A 195 9.98 -7.35 12.23
N ARG A 196 9.64 -7.80 11.00
CA ARG A 196 9.46 -6.91 9.83
C ARG A 196 8.44 -7.42 8.82
N TRP A 197 7.95 -6.50 7.99
CA TRP A 197 7.32 -6.81 6.72
C TRP A 197 8.39 -7.08 5.66
N ASP A 198 8.06 -7.90 4.65
CA ASP A 198 8.96 -8.14 3.51
C ASP A 198 8.78 -7.08 2.42
N PRO A 199 9.70 -6.10 2.28
CA PRO A 199 9.58 -5.04 1.29
C PRO A 199 9.69 -5.57 -0.14
N GLU A 200 10.34 -6.72 -0.37
CA GLU A 200 10.43 -7.31 -1.72
C GLU A 200 9.09 -7.92 -2.13
N PHE A 201 8.39 -8.57 -1.21
CA PHE A 201 7.06 -9.10 -1.44
C PHE A 201 6.04 -7.99 -1.76
N PHE A 202 5.92 -6.99 -0.89
CA PHE A 202 5.02 -5.86 -1.14
C PHE A 202 5.47 -5.02 -2.33
N GLY A 203 6.77 -4.92 -2.56
CA GLY A 203 7.32 -4.25 -3.73
C GLY A 203 6.94 -4.97 -5.03
N ALA A 204 7.06 -6.29 -5.10
CA ALA A 204 6.65 -7.03 -6.29
C ALA A 204 5.15 -6.90 -6.62
N LEU A 205 4.32 -6.53 -5.64
CA LEU A 205 2.91 -6.21 -5.84
C LEU A 205 2.67 -4.75 -6.28
N ASP A 206 3.67 -3.87 -6.21
CA ASP A 206 3.61 -2.49 -6.66
C ASP A 206 4.16 -2.35 -8.09
N TRP A 207 3.43 -1.61 -8.93
CA TRP A 207 3.78 -1.37 -10.32
C TRP A 207 5.17 -0.74 -10.46
N HIS A 208 5.65 0.02 -9.48
CA HIS A 208 7.00 0.59 -9.51
C HIS A 208 8.09 -0.47 -9.72
N PHE A 209 7.91 -1.67 -9.16
CA PHE A 209 8.93 -2.72 -9.20
C PHE A 209 8.82 -3.60 -10.43
N LEU A 210 7.81 -3.44 -11.29
CA LEU A 210 7.71 -4.18 -12.56
C LEU A 210 8.94 -3.94 -13.46
N ALA A 211 9.57 -2.78 -13.35
CA ALA A 211 10.80 -2.44 -14.03
C ALA A 211 12.06 -2.68 -13.17
N LYS A 212 12.03 -3.55 -12.15
CA LYS A 212 13.19 -3.79 -11.28
C LYS A 212 14.44 -4.23 -12.05
N ASP A 213 14.26 -5.10 -13.05
CA ASP A 213 15.35 -5.69 -13.84
C ASP A 213 15.50 -5.02 -15.23
N PHE A 214 14.64 -4.05 -15.55
CA PHE A 214 14.67 -3.32 -16.83
C PHE A 214 15.07 -1.86 -16.62
N HIS A 215 16.15 -1.43 -17.26
CA HIS A 215 16.74 -0.09 -17.07
C HIS A 215 16.94 0.63 -18.40
N VAL A 216 16.71 1.94 -18.39
CA VAL A 216 16.85 2.80 -19.56
C VAL A 216 17.84 3.92 -19.26
N LEU A 217 18.84 4.09 -20.14
CA LEU A 217 19.61 5.32 -20.24
C LEU A 217 18.91 6.23 -21.26
N PRO A 218 18.32 7.37 -20.87
CA PRO A 218 17.36 8.08 -21.70
C PRO A 218 18.01 9.06 -22.70
N TYR A 219 19.30 8.91 -23.00
CA TYR A 219 20.07 9.85 -23.83
C TYR A 219 19.87 9.59 -25.33
N HIS A 220 18.66 9.24 -25.77
CA HIS A 220 18.34 8.96 -27.18
C HIS A 220 18.64 10.14 -28.11
N HIS A 221 18.69 11.37 -27.56
CA HIS A 221 19.08 12.58 -28.27
C HIS A 221 20.21 13.33 -27.55
N GLY A 222 21.17 12.58 -26.99
CA GLY A 222 22.21 13.15 -26.14
C GLY A 222 21.69 13.55 -24.75
N ASN A 223 22.57 14.16 -23.96
CA ASN A 223 22.21 14.74 -22.66
C ASN A 223 22.54 16.23 -22.63
N ARG A 224 21.50 17.07 -22.52
CA ARG A 224 21.67 18.52 -22.31
C ARG A 224 22.21 18.82 -20.91
N SER A 225 21.55 18.31 -19.88
CA SER A 225 21.90 18.58 -18.48
C SER A 225 21.86 17.29 -17.64
N PRO A 226 22.77 17.15 -16.67
CA PRO A 226 23.87 18.07 -16.34
C PRO A 226 25.14 17.84 -17.17
N ARG A 227 25.15 16.89 -18.11
CA ARG A 227 26.40 16.43 -18.77
C ARG A 227 26.82 17.29 -19.96
N ALA A 228 25.91 18.05 -20.55
CA ALA A 228 26.18 18.89 -21.73
C ALA A 228 26.91 18.14 -22.85
N ASN A 229 26.48 16.92 -23.15
CA ASN A 229 27.09 16.06 -24.16
C ASN A 229 26.04 15.51 -25.14
N SER A 230 26.04 16.03 -26.36
CA SER A 230 25.15 15.63 -27.45
C SER A 230 25.55 14.31 -28.11
N SER A 231 26.76 13.79 -27.88
CA SER A 231 27.22 12.54 -28.48
C SER A 231 26.62 11.31 -27.80
N LEU A 232 26.22 11.42 -26.52
CA LEU A 232 25.66 10.31 -25.75
C LEU A 232 24.44 9.69 -26.45
N LYS A 233 24.24 8.39 -26.20
CA LYS A 233 23.17 7.60 -26.83
C LYS A 233 22.33 6.89 -25.77
N GLY A 234 21.09 6.59 -26.12
CA GLY A 234 20.21 5.80 -25.26
C GLY A 234 20.67 4.34 -25.19
N ALA A 235 20.33 3.67 -24.09
CA ALA A 235 20.60 2.26 -23.88
C ALA A 235 19.45 1.60 -23.12
N LEU A 236 19.21 0.32 -23.39
CA LEU A 236 18.23 -0.52 -22.72
C LEU A 236 18.95 -1.73 -22.15
N HIS A 237 18.72 -2.04 -20.87
CA HIS A 237 19.25 -3.21 -20.20
C HIS A 237 18.10 -4.02 -19.60
N GLY A 238 18.18 -5.36 -19.69
CA GLY A 238 17.13 -6.27 -19.18
C GLY A 238 16.12 -6.72 -20.23
N SER A 239 16.40 -6.55 -21.52
CA SER A 239 15.53 -7.02 -22.60
C SER A 239 15.42 -8.55 -22.63
N THR A 240 14.19 -9.05 -22.85
CA THR A 240 13.88 -10.47 -23.06
C THR A 240 13.32 -10.69 -24.47
N LEU A 241 13.05 -11.94 -24.84
CA LEU A 241 12.39 -12.29 -26.11
C LEU A 241 10.88 -12.01 -26.10
N GLU A 242 10.31 -11.58 -24.98
CA GLU A 242 8.88 -11.31 -24.87
C GLU A 242 8.47 -10.10 -25.72
N ASN A 243 7.43 -10.28 -26.53
CA ASN A 243 6.87 -9.24 -27.37
C ASN A 243 5.34 -9.21 -27.20
N ASN A 244 4.91 -8.71 -26.05
CA ASN A 244 3.51 -8.61 -25.65
C ASN A 244 3.23 -7.26 -24.99
N VAL A 245 1.94 -6.94 -24.82
CA VAL A 245 1.51 -5.66 -24.23
C VAL A 245 2.03 -5.45 -22.80
N PRO A 246 2.05 -6.45 -21.91
CA PRO A 246 2.70 -6.32 -20.60
C PRO A 246 4.17 -5.90 -20.68
N GLN A 247 4.95 -6.53 -21.56
CA GLN A 247 6.36 -6.18 -21.72
C GLN A 247 6.53 -4.76 -22.26
N LEU A 248 5.68 -4.32 -23.18
CA LEU A 248 5.64 -2.93 -23.63
C LEU A 248 5.33 -1.96 -22.47
N ALA A 249 4.42 -2.33 -21.57
CA ALA A 249 4.11 -1.53 -20.38
C ALA A 249 5.31 -1.42 -19.42
N VAL A 250 6.09 -2.50 -19.24
CA VAL A 250 7.33 -2.48 -18.45
C VAL A 250 8.36 -1.54 -19.09
N GLN A 251 8.54 -1.59 -20.41
CA GLN A 251 9.45 -0.69 -21.13
C GLN A 251 9.02 0.77 -21.01
N TYR A 252 7.72 1.05 -21.15
CA TYR A 252 7.15 2.36 -20.93
C TYR A 252 7.41 2.88 -19.51
N LEU A 253 7.12 2.04 -18.50
CA LEU A 253 7.37 2.36 -17.10
C LEU A 253 8.86 2.67 -16.85
N ALA A 254 9.76 1.81 -17.31
CA ALA A 254 11.20 1.99 -17.14
C ALA A 254 11.70 3.28 -17.82
N THR A 255 11.11 3.65 -18.95
CA THR A 255 11.40 4.91 -19.65
C THR A 255 10.94 6.11 -18.82
N CYS A 256 9.73 6.08 -18.27
CA CYS A 256 9.24 7.11 -17.36
C CYS A 256 10.14 7.25 -16.12
N GLN A 257 10.55 6.13 -15.52
CA GLN A 257 11.48 6.11 -14.39
C GLN A 257 12.83 6.73 -14.77
N ALA A 258 13.40 6.37 -15.92
CA ALA A 258 14.68 6.91 -16.38
C ALA A 258 14.64 8.42 -16.63
N ILE A 259 13.53 8.93 -17.18
CA ILE A 259 13.32 10.38 -17.33
C ILE A 259 13.26 11.03 -15.95
N ALA A 260 12.52 10.45 -14.98
CA ALA A 260 12.45 10.96 -13.61
C ALA A 260 13.83 10.95 -12.90
N LEU A 261 14.64 9.92 -13.12
CA LEU A 261 16.03 9.85 -12.62
C LEU A 261 16.93 10.91 -13.27
N GLY A 262 16.67 11.27 -14.54
CA GLY A 262 17.30 12.41 -15.19
C GLY A 262 16.99 13.74 -14.48
N HIS A 263 15.74 13.95 -14.06
CA HIS A 263 15.37 15.11 -13.24
C HIS A 263 16.09 15.12 -11.90
N ARG A 264 16.16 13.95 -11.23
CA ARG A 264 16.93 13.79 -9.99
C ARG A 264 18.40 14.20 -10.20
N HIS A 265 19.04 13.74 -11.27
CA HIS A 265 20.43 14.09 -11.55
C HIS A 265 20.64 15.61 -11.70
N ILE A 266 19.71 16.30 -12.36
CA ILE A 266 19.74 17.76 -12.49
C ILE A 266 19.58 18.43 -11.12
N ILE A 267 18.59 18.01 -10.35
CA ILE A 267 18.30 18.57 -9.02
C ILE A 267 19.46 18.34 -8.06
N ASP A 268 20.01 17.12 -8.00
CA ASP A 268 21.16 16.78 -7.17
C ASP A 268 22.39 17.63 -7.57
N THR A 269 22.58 17.90 -8.87
CA THR A 269 23.64 18.80 -9.37
C THR A 269 23.42 20.24 -8.90
N LEU A 270 22.20 20.77 -9.03
CA LEU A 270 21.86 22.12 -8.58
C LEU A 270 22.01 22.25 -7.06
N ASN A 271 21.51 21.29 -6.29
CA ASN A 271 21.62 21.30 -4.84
C ASN A 271 23.08 21.22 -4.37
N SER A 272 23.91 20.45 -5.08
CA SER A 272 25.37 20.42 -4.83
C SER A 272 26.05 21.76 -5.14
N ALA A 273 25.49 22.56 -6.04
CA ALA A 273 25.94 23.92 -6.35
C ALA A 273 25.38 25.01 -5.40
N GLY A 274 24.67 24.62 -4.33
CA GLY A 274 24.18 25.53 -3.28
C GLY A 274 22.69 25.84 -3.33
N TYR A 275 21.94 25.28 -4.28
CA TYR A 275 20.47 25.36 -4.28
C TYR A 275 19.85 24.45 -3.19
N ARG A 276 18.57 24.66 -2.89
CA ARG A 276 17.79 23.85 -1.94
C ARG A 276 16.42 23.50 -2.51
N ILE A 277 16.41 22.88 -3.68
CA ILE A 277 15.20 22.47 -4.39
C ILE A 277 14.55 21.31 -3.63
N ARG A 278 13.30 21.51 -3.21
CA ARG A 278 12.47 20.51 -2.49
C ARG A 278 11.08 20.32 -3.12
N GLU A 279 10.71 21.21 -4.03
CA GLU A 279 9.41 21.22 -4.68
C GLU A 279 9.60 21.40 -6.19
N ILE A 280 8.78 20.72 -6.97
CA ILE A 280 8.78 20.76 -8.43
C ILE A 280 7.38 21.16 -8.87
N VAL A 281 7.26 22.29 -9.55
CA VAL A 281 6.01 22.67 -10.21
C VAL A 281 6.01 22.06 -11.62
N VAL A 282 4.98 21.29 -11.94
CA VAL A 282 4.87 20.61 -13.24
C VAL A 282 3.77 21.26 -14.08
N SER A 283 4.08 21.50 -15.36
CA SER A 283 3.16 22.03 -16.37
C SER A 283 3.27 21.26 -17.69
N GLY A 284 2.33 21.49 -18.60
CA GLY A 284 2.34 20.91 -19.94
C GLY A 284 1.77 19.48 -20.00
N GLY A 285 1.88 18.82 -21.15
CA GLY A 285 1.16 17.56 -21.44
C GLY A 285 1.44 16.42 -20.46
N LEU A 286 2.68 16.32 -19.94
CA LEU A 286 3.07 15.28 -18.98
C LEU A 286 2.41 15.47 -17.60
N ALA A 287 1.86 16.65 -17.29
CA ALA A 287 1.08 16.88 -16.08
C ALA A 287 -0.22 16.07 -16.02
N ARG A 288 -0.66 15.48 -17.14
CA ARG A 288 -1.85 14.62 -17.20
C ARG A 288 -1.56 13.15 -16.87
N ASN A 289 -0.29 12.79 -16.68
CA ASN A 289 0.14 11.42 -16.46
C ASN A 289 0.45 11.18 -14.97
N GLU A 290 -0.56 10.71 -14.23
CA GLU A 290 -0.49 10.48 -12.78
C GLU A 290 0.66 9.54 -12.38
N LEU A 291 0.87 8.46 -13.15
CA LEU A 291 1.98 7.53 -12.94
C LEU A 291 3.31 8.26 -13.00
N TYR A 292 3.53 9.06 -14.05
CA TYR A 292 4.76 9.80 -14.24
C TYR A 292 5.00 10.86 -13.16
N LEU A 293 3.95 11.56 -12.71
CA LEU A 293 4.06 12.54 -11.63
C LEU A 293 4.52 11.90 -10.30
N GLN A 294 3.95 10.74 -9.95
CA GLN A 294 4.39 10.00 -8.76
C GLN A 294 5.84 9.52 -8.91
N MET A 295 6.25 9.07 -10.09
CA MET A 295 7.64 8.68 -10.36
C MET A 295 8.61 9.84 -10.22
N ILE A 296 8.25 11.06 -10.66
CA ILE A 296 9.07 12.27 -10.43
C ILE A 296 9.24 12.49 -8.93
N ALA A 297 8.14 12.50 -8.17
CA ALA A 297 8.19 12.73 -6.72
C ALA A 297 9.11 11.71 -6.02
N ASN A 298 8.93 10.42 -6.34
CA ASN A 298 9.69 9.33 -5.74
C ASN A 298 11.18 9.37 -6.14
N ALA A 299 11.49 9.60 -7.41
CA ALA A 299 12.87 9.63 -7.90
C ALA A 299 13.64 10.82 -7.34
N THR A 300 13.03 12.01 -7.37
CA THR A 300 13.68 13.29 -6.99
C THR A 300 13.63 13.59 -5.50
N ARG A 301 12.80 12.87 -4.73
CA ARG A 301 12.49 13.16 -3.33
C ARG A 301 11.94 14.57 -3.12
N CYS A 302 11.35 15.15 -4.16
CA CYS A 302 10.71 16.45 -4.13
C CYS A 302 9.19 16.31 -4.16
N ARG A 303 8.50 17.24 -3.50
CA ARG A 303 7.05 17.37 -3.64
C ARG A 303 6.70 17.88 -5.03
N VAL A 304 5.75 17.24 -5.70
CA VAL A 304 5.30 17.65 -7.03
C VAL A 304 4.01 18.46 -6.90
N LEU A 305 4.00 19.67 -7.45
CA LEU A 305 2.90 20.63 -7.37
C LEU A 305 2.26 20.81 -8.76
N LEU A 306 0.93 20.72 -8.80
CA LEU A 306 0.14 20.97 -10.01
C LEU A 306 -0.61 22.29 -9.90
N CYS A 307 -0.52 23.10 -10.95
CA CYS A 307 -1.27 24.33 -11.08
C CYS A 307 -2.76 24.04 -11.34
N ARG A 308 -3.65 24.94 -10.91
CA ARG A 308 -5.07 24.86 -11.27
C ARG A 308 -5.29 25.02 -12.78
N GLU A 309 -4.57 25.94 -13.40
CA GLU A 309 -4.57 26.12 -14.85
C GLU A 309 -3.41 25.31 -15.45
N PRO A 310 -3.68 24.27 -16.25
CA PRO A 310 -2.64 23.40 -16.82
C PRO A 310 -1.80 24.07 -17.92
N ASP A 311 -2.33 25.10 -18.59
CA ASP A 311 -1.59 25.84 -19.62
C ASP A 311 -0.76 26.98 -19.00
N ALA A 312 0.37 26.61 -18.39
CA ALA A 312 1.26 27.56 -17.72
C ALA A 312 1.83 28.64 -18.65
N MET A 313 1.91 28.38 -19.96
CA MET A 313 2.47 29.35 -20.92
C MET A 313 1.46 30.45 -21.23
N LEU A 314 0.22 30.08 -21.58
CA LEU A 314 -0.87 31.05 -21.79
C LEU A 314 -1.17 31.84 -20.52
N LEU A 315 -1.19 31.13 -19.40
CA LEU A 315 -1.34 31.74 -18.09
C LEU A 315 -0.23 32.76 -17.83
N GLY A 316 1.04 32.41 -18.03
CA GLY A 316 2.16 33.33 -17.84
C GLY A 316 2.00 34.63 -18.63
N GLY A 317 1.52 34.54 -19.88
CA GLY A 317 1.16 35.70 -20.71
C GLY A 317 0.07 36.57 -20.07
N ALA A 318 -0.99 35.95 -19.55
CA ALA A 318 -2.08 36.66 -18.88
C ALA A 318 -1.64 37.30 -17.54
N ILE A 319 -0.78 36.63 -16.78
CA ILE A 319 -0.23 37.16 -15.52
C ILE A 319 0.61 38.40 -15.80
N MET A 320 1.44 38.41 -16.84
CA MET A 320 2.20 39.62 -17.20
C MET A 320 1.31 40.81 -17.54
N ALA A 321 0.10 40.56 -18.08
CA ALA A 321 -0.88 41.60 -18.36
C ALA A 321 -1.66 42.10 -17.13
N THR A 322 -1.80 41.28 -16.07
CA THR A 322 -2.79 41.52 -14.98
C THR A 322 -2.26 41.40 -13.55
N ARG A 323 -1.01 40.93 -13.36
CA ARG A 323 -0.30 40.73 -12.08
C ARG A 323 -0.96 39.79 -11.05
N GLN A 324 -1.91 38.93 -11.42
CA GLN A 324 -2.48 37.93 -10.49
C GLN A 324 -1.78 36.56 -10.59
N MET A 325 -1.42 35.97 -9.44
CA MET A 325 -0.85 34.61 -9.39
C MET A 325 -1.95 33.53 -9.27
N THR A 326 -1.63 32.32 -9.73
CA THR A 326 -2.55 31.17 -9.64
C THR A 326 -2.41 30.37 -8.36
N ALA A 327 -3.49 29.71 -7.98
CA ALA A 327 -3.50 28.72 -6.91
C ALA A 327 -2.94 27.36 -7.37
N ILE A 328 -2.24 26.70 -6.44
CA ILE A 328 -1.92 25.26 -6.53
C ILE A 328 -3.23 24.48 -6.37
N SER A 329 -3.49 23.53 -7.26
CA SER A 329 -4.68 22.68 -7.20
C SER A 329 -4.46 21.40 -6.41
N ARG A 330 -3.27 20.81 -6.54
CA ARG A 330 -2.94 19.51 -5.97
C ARG A 330 -1.43 19.38 -5.75
N ALA A 331 -1.07 18.60 -4.73
CA ALA A 331 0.30 18.19 -4.46
C ALA A 331 0.40 16.66 -4.43
N ILE A 332 1.56 16.15 -4.83
CA ILE A 332 1.91 14.73 -4.80
C ILE A 332 3.22 14.61 -4.03
N ASP A 333 3.17 13.87 -2.93
CA ASP A 333 4.33 13.66 -2.05
C ASP A 333 5.09 12.38 -2.42
N PRO A 334 6.42 12.34 -2.22
CA PRO A 334 7.20 11.11 -2.40
C PRO A 334 6.72 10.01 -1.46
N ALA A 335 6.62 8.79 -1.95
CA ALA A 335 6.30 7.61 -1.15
C ALA A 335 7.56 7.12 -0.40
N PRO A 336 7.60 7.19 0.95
CA PRO A 336 8.84 6.91 1.71
C PRO A 336 9.36 5.49 1.52
N HIS A 337 8.47 4.51 1.39
CA HIS A 337 8.83 3.10 1.20
C HIS A 337 9.53 2.81 -0.14
N LEU A 338 9.46 3.72 -1.13
CA LEU A 338 10.11 3.59 -2.43
C LEU A 338 11.47 4.29 -2.51
N ALA A 339 11.87 5.01 -1.45
CA ALA A 339 13.08 5.85 -1.46
C ALA A 339 14.37 5.04 -1.72
N GLU A 340 14.45 3.83 -1.18
CA GLU A 340 15.59 2.93 -1.40
C GLU A 340 15.58 2.34 -2.80
N TYR A 341 14.43 1.90 -3.31
CA TYR A 341 14.29 1.40 -4.68
C TYR A 341 14.78 2.42 -5.71
N TYR A 342 14.32 3.67 -5.61
CA TYR A 342 14.76 4.74 -6.51
C TYR A 342 16.22 5.14 -6.30
N ALA A 343 16.79 4.97 -5.11
CA ALA A 343 18.23 5.14 -4.89
C ALA A 343 19.05 4.07 -5.64
N ARG A 344 18.63 2.80 -5.58
CA ARG A 344 19.26 1.70 -6.34
C ARG A 344 19.11 1.90 -7.84
N LYS A 345 17.92 2.28 -8.32
CA LYS A 345 17.70 2.61 -9.74
C LYS A 345 18.55 3.80 -10.19
N PHE A 346 18.75 4.80 -9.34
CA PHE A 346 19.62 5.94 -9.64
C PHE A 346 21.09 5.55 -9.75
N ALA A 347 21.57 4.66 -8.88
CA ALA A 347 22.93 4.11 -8.99
C ALA A 347 23.14 3.41 -10.34
N VAL A 348 22.20 2.53 -10.74
CA VAL A 348 22.23 1.87 -12.06
C VAL A 348 22.18 2.88 -13.20
N PHE A 349 21.35 3.93 -13.10
CA PHE A 349 21.27 4.99 -14.10
C PHE A 349 22.62 5.73 -14.32
N LEU A 350 23.37 5.97 -13.25
CA LEU A 350 24.70 6.58 -13.34
C LEU A 350 25.70 5.60 -13.95
N GLU A 351 25.68 4.34 -13.53
CA GLU A 351 26.56 3.28 -14.02
C GLU A 351 26.37 3.01 -15.51
N LEU A 352 25.12 2.93 -16.01
CA LEU A 352 24.85 2.73 -17.44
C LEU A 352 25.52 3.78 -18.33
N ARG A 353 25.67 5.01 -17.82
CA ARG A 353 26.42 6.06 -18.52
C ARG A 353 27.92 5.80 -18.45
N ASP A 354 28.45 5.43 -17.30
CA ASP A 354 29.89 5.13 -17.14
C ASP A 354 30.31 3.94 -18.00
N ASP A 355 29.45 2.94 -18.10
CA ASP A 355 29.56 1.82 -19.04
C ASP A 355 29.61 2.28 -20.49
N GLN A 356 28.72 3.19 -20.91
CA GLN A 356 28.76 3.76 -22.27
C GLN A 356 30.12 4.41 -22.58
N LEU A 357 30.68 5.19 -21.65
CA LEU A 357 32.00 5.81 -21.81
C LEU A 357 33.14 4.78 -21.80
N LYS A 358 32.99 3.69 -21.04
CA LYS A 358 33.93 2.57 -21.05
C LYS A 358 33.92 1.86 -22.41
N TYR A 359 32.75 1.59 -22.97
CA TYR A 359 32.62 0.98 -24.29
C TYR A 359 33.26 1.87 -25.38
N GLU A 360 33.03 3.17 -25.35
CA GLU A 360 33.69 4.11 -26.26
C GLU A 360 35.22 4.06 -26.15
N ARG A 361 35.78 4.01 -24.93
CA ARG A 361 37.23 3.90 -24.72
C ARG A 361 37.80 2.58 -25.24
N ILE A 362 37.12 1.46 -24.99
CA ILE A 362 37.52 0.14 -25.50
C ILE A 362 37.58 0.18 -27.04
N MET A 363 36.56 0.75 -27.68
CA MET A 363 36.49 0.82 -29.14
C MET A 363 37.51 1.77 -29.78
N ARG A 364 38.06 2.73 -29.03
CA ARG A 364 39.15 3.61 -29.51
C ARG A 364 40.53 2.93 -29.50
N GLY A 365 40.72 1.87 -28.72
CA GLY A 365 42.01 1.18 -28.58
C GLY A 365 43.08 1.99 -27.83
N SER A 366 44.21 1.37 -27.50
CA SER A 366 45.33 2.00 -26.77
C SER A 366 46.26 2.86 -27.64
N GLY A 367 45.85 3.23 -28.85
CA GLY A 367 46.71 3.95 -29.79
C GLY A 367 46.00 4.31 -31.09
N ILE A 368 45.21 5.38 -31.04
CA ILE A 368 45.00 6.33 -32.13
C ILE A 368 45.10 7.72 -31.53
#